data_AF-A0A4D5RL34-F1
#
_entry.id   AF-A0A4D5RL34-F1
#
_cell.length_a   1.000
_cell.length_b   1.000
_cell.length_c   1.000
_cell.angle_alpha   90.00
_cell.angle_beta   90.00
_cell.angle_gamma   90.00
#
_symmetry.space_group_name_H-M   'P 1'
#
loop_
_entity.id
_entity.type
_entity.pdbx_description
1 polymer ?
#
loop_
_entity_poly.entity_id
_entity_poly.type
_entity_poly.pdbx_seq_one_letter_code
_entity_poly.pdbx_strand_id
1 'polypeptide(L)'
;LRSIYLVLLVKYEDVQQYGLDVILKPFISDLKELHSSGLTFTSGGAVRNAQVFVLCVCGDNLSMNRLGGFSCCFSQGRVCRFCMAASKSLLEVTTEDSCALRSAQAHEQHLQAIAINPIANKKLYGVTERSILLELPYFDVTRQLPPDLMHDILEGGFECILRQVLKALVQGGTLAYSDLDYIASFEYGWNDKKNKPVAMNRSFLTSKANLKGTASEKWCLLRLLGLILGDLVPEGDADWELYLQFREIVDIVFATVIPCEYLPYLETTVQTFLVDFAQRYGAAAITPKMHYLVHYARLIRELGPLPQFWSMRFEAKHQYFKSLASRVKNFRNITRTLSTRHQLMLSHQLKEFSFDSDLVTPSGKPVEQSALPPCAQGVLPLSARQVSRASLDHREYRCGTVLVKPSQDAEPHFCRVEALYVAERKLFILIELLTNEGFDRHRFCYQVRKSSELKLVKAEEDDTLHCALDLYNESEVVPRWEVL
;
A
#
# COMPACT_ATOMS: atom_id res chain seq x y z
N LEU A 1 12.93 0.98 -4.92
CA LEU A 1 13.46 2.37 -4.94
C LEU A 1 14.43 2.64 -6.10
N ARG A 2 15.19 1.63 -6.57
CA ARG A 2 16.11 1.77 -7.72
C ARG A 2 15.36 2.08 -9.03
N SER A 3 14.15 1.54 -9.19
CA SER A 3 13.25 1.78 -10.34
C SER A 3 12.45 3.10 -10.27
N ILE A 4 12.76 4.02 -9.35
CA ILE A 4 12.12 5.35 -9.26
C ILE A 4 13.15 6.40 -9.67
N TYR A 5 12.89 7.04 -10.81
CA TYR A 5 13.76 8.02 -11.43
C TYR A 5 13.31 9.44 -11.10
N LEU A 6 14.28 10.32 -10.86
CA LEU A 6 14.00 11.73 -10.62
C LEU A 6 13.80 12.44 -11.96
N VAL A 7 12.63 13.06 -12.13
CA VAL A 7 12.31 13.86 -13.31
C VAL A 7 12.58 15.34 -13.06
N LEU A 8 12.05 15.90 -11.98
CA LEU A 8 12.10 17.33 -11.70
C LEU A 8 12.27 17.62 -10.20
N LEU A 9 13.05 18.65 -9.87
CA LEU A 9 13.08 19.27 -8.54
C LEU A 9 12.85 20.78 -8.70
N VAL A 10 11.86 21.30 -7.99
CA VAL A 10 11.48 22.72 -8.02
C VAL A 10 11.28 23.22 -6.60
N LYS A 11 11.58 24.49 -6.33
CA LYS A 11 11.23 25.10 -5.05
C LYS A 11 9.73 25.39 -5.03
N TYR A 12 9.09 25.18 -3.89
CA TYR A 12 7.67 25.45 -3.76
C TYR A 12 7.30 26.91 -4.04
N GLU A 13 8.19 27.86 -3.68
CA GLU A 13 8.06 29.29 -3.98
C GLU A 13 7.92 29.55 -5.50
N ASP A 14 8.73 28.88 -6.33
CA ASP A 14 8.64 29.00 -7.79
C ASP A 14 7.31 28.45 -8.30
N VAL A 15 6.81 27.35 -7.71
CA VAL A 15 5.48 26.80 -8.05
C VAL A 15 4.36 27.77 -7.69
N GLN A 16 4.48 28.50 -6.57
CA GLN A 16 3.50 29.53 -6.20
C GLN A 16 3.57 30.74 -7.13
N GLN A 17 4.77 31.14 -7.54
CA GLN A 17 4.99 32.32 -8.35
C GLN A 17 4.59 32.11 -9.81
N TYR A 18 4.96 30.97 -10.39
CA TYR A 18 4.86 30.74 -11.84
C TYR A 18 3.75 29.76 -12.23
N GLY A 19 3.22 28.97 -11.30
CA GLY A 19 2.22 27.94 -11.61
C GLY A 19 2.82 26.62 -12.09
N LEU A 20 2.02 25.55 -12.04
CA LEU A 20 2.45 24.21 -12.46
C LEU A 20 2.53 24.08 -13.98
N ASP A 21 1.72 24.83 -14.71
CA ASP A 21 1.73 24.90 -16.17
C ASP A 21 3.09 25.36 -16.70
N VAL A 22 3.64 26.46 -16.15
CA VAL A 22 4.96 26.95 -16.56
C VAL A 22 6.07 25.98 -16.17
N ILE A 23 6.02 25.46 -14.94
CA ILE A 23 7.06 24.60 -14.38
C ILE A 23 7.12 23.23 -15.09
N LEU A 24 5.98 22.65 -15.45
CA LEU A 24 5.91 21.32 -16.07
C LEU A 24 6.02 21.36 -17.60
N LYS A 25 5.85 22.51 -18.25
CA LYS A 25 5.87 22.64 -19.71
C LYS A 25 7.05 21.95 -20.41
N PRO A 26 8.32 22.09 -19.94
CA PRO A 26 9.43 21.40 -20.59
C PRO A 26 9.28 19.86 -20.54
N PHE A 27 8.90 19.33 -19.39
CA PHE A 27 8.69 17.89 -19.21
C PHE A 27 7.53 17.37 -20.07
N ILE A 28 6.45 18.13 -20.20
CA ILE A 28 5.31 17.76 -21.05
C ILE A 28 5.70 17.76 -22.53
N SER A 29 6.52 18.70 -22.98
CA SER A 29 7.09 18.68 -24.34
C SER A 29 7.93 17.43 -24.58
N ASP A 30 8.83 17.07 -23.66
CA ASP A 30 9.66 15.86 -23.79
C ASP A 30 8.81 14.60 -23.89
N LEU A 31 7.74 14.50 -23.10
CA LEU A 31 6.81 13.36 -23.17
C LEU A 31 6.05 13.29 -24.50
N LYS A 32 5.67 14.44 -25.07
CA LYS A 32 5.01 14.50 -26.38
C LYS A 32 5.96 14.10 -27.51
N GLU A 33 7.23 14.46 -27.41
CA GLU A 33 8.27 13.99 -28.32
C GLU A 33 8.46 12.47 -28.21
N LEU A 34 8.61 11.94 -26.99
CA LEU A 34 8.73 10.49 -26.77
C LEU A 34 7.49 9.71 -27.22
N HIS A 35 6.31 10.32 -27.15
CA HIS A 35 5.09 9.71 -27.67
C HIS A 35 5.09 9.62 -29.20
N SER A 36 5.43 10.73 -29.86
CA SER A 36 5.36 10.85 -31.33
C SER A 36 6.52 10.13 -32.03
N SER A 37 7.73 10.28 -31.53
CA SER A 37 8.95 9.72 -32.13
C SER A 37 9.28 8.32 -31.60
N GLY A 38 8.90 8.01 -30.36
CA GLY A 38 9.31 6.80 -29.66
C GLY A 38 10.77 6.83 -29.20
N LEU A 39 11.18 5.75 -28.52
CA LEU A 39 12.55 5.49 -28.10
C LEU A 39 13.11 4.31 -28.93
N THR A 40 14.13 4.59 -29.76
CA THR A 40 14.83 3.56 -30.53
C THR A 40 15.91 2.89 -29.68
N PHE A 41 15.91 1.56 -29.61
CA PHE A 41 16.90 0.76 -28.88
C PHE A 41 17.19 -0.57 -29.56
N THR A 42 18.35 -1.15 -29.28
CA THR A 42 18.73 -2.48 -29.79
C THR A 42 18.45 -3.54 -28.73
N SER A 43 17.71 -4.58 -29.09
CA SER A 43 17.43 -5.73 -28.22
C SER A 43 17.50 -7.02 -29.03
N GLY A 44 18.31 -7.98 -28.56
CA GLY A 44 18.54 -9.24 -29.28
C GLY A 44 19.14 -9.06 -30.68
N GLY A 45 19.96 -8.02 -30.89
CA GLY A 45 20.54 -7.68 -32.19
C GLY A 45 19.59 -6.96 -33.16
N ALA A 46 18.30 -6.82 -32.82
CA ALA A 46 17.32 -6.09 -33.62
C ALA A 46 17.12 -4.66 -33.11
N VAL A 47 17.05 -3.70 -34.02
CA VAL A 47 16.63 -2.33 -33.71
C VAL A 47 15.11 -2.32 -33.55
N ARG A 48 14.63 -1.79 -32.43
CA ARG A 48 13.22 -1.66 -32.08
C ARG A 48 12.92 -0.21 -31.73
N ASN A 49 11.66 0.21 -31.87
CA ASN A 49 11.16 1.49 -31.40
C ASN A 49 10.01 1.27 -30.43
N ALA A 50 10.06 1.89 -29.25
CA ALA A 50 8.97 1.86 -28.28
C ALA A 50 8.33 3.24 -28.13
N GLN A 51 7.03 3.34 -28.38
CA GLN A 51 6.27 4.54 -28.07
C GLN A 51 6.04 4.66 -26.58
N VAL A 52 6.16 5.88 -26.05
CA VAL A 52 5.98 6.17 -24.63
C VAL A 52 4.64 6.88 -24.42
N PHE A 53 3.92 6.49 -23.38
CA PHE A 53 2.71 7.18 -22.93
C PHE A 53 2.67 7.21 -21.40
N VAL A 54 1.95 8.18 -20.85
CA VAL A 54 1.75 8.28 -19.41
C VAL A 54 0.49 7.50 -19.06
N LEU A 55 0.65 6.40 -18.32
CA LEU A 55 -0.47 5.62 -17.81
C LEU A 55 -1.29 6.42 -16.79
N CYS A 56 -0.63 6.96 -15.77
CA CYS A 56 -1.26 7.75 -14.72
C CYS A 56 -0.24 8.64 -13.99
N VAL A 57 -0.73 9.58 -13.19
CA VAL A 57 0.08 10.37 -12.26
C VAL A 57 -0.39 10.08 -10.84
N CYS A 58 0.55 9.73 -9.96
CA CYS A 58 0.26 9.31 -8.58
C CYS A 58 0.74 10.34 -7.57
N GLY A 59 0.03 10.43 -6.44
CA GLY A 59 0.43 11.20 -5.27
C GLY A 59 -0.74 11.44 -4.32
N ASP A 60 -0.51 12.23 -3.27
CA ASP A 60 -1.54 12.55 -2.29
C ASP A 60 -2.74 13.32 -2.91
N ASN A 61 -3.86 13.34 -2.20
CA ASN A 61 -5.10 13.97 -2.69
C ASN A 61 -4.96 15.45 -2.99
N LEU A 62 -4.17 16.18 -2.20
CA LEU A 62 -3.97 17.61 -2.39
C LEU A 62 -3.22 17.86 -3.71
N SER A 63 -2.16 17.11 -3.95
CA SER A 63 -1.31 17.17 -5.13
C SER A 63 -2.06 16.71 -6.37
N MET A 64 -2.82 15.62 -6.30
CA MET A 64 -3.60 15.12 -7.44
C MET A 64 -4.74 16.07 -7.80
N ASN A 65 -5.45 16.63 -6.81
CA ASN A 65 -6.48 17.63 -7.10
C ASN A 65 -5.85 18.87 -7.73
N ARG A 66 -4.71 19.36 -7.20
CA ARG A 66 -4.00 20.51 -7.77
C ARG A 66 -3.52 20.26 -9.20
N LEU A 67 -2.86 19.12 -9.45
CA LEU A 67 -2.37 18.74 -10.78
C LEU A 67 -3.52 18.53 -11.78
N GLY A 68 -4.63 17.97 -11.34
CA GLY A 68 -5.82 17.76 -12.16
C GLY A 68 -6.68 19.00 -12.38
N GLY A 69 -6.36 20.14 -11.74
CA GLY A 69 -7.16 21.36 -11.83
C GLY A 69 -8.49 21.28 -11.06
N PHE A 70 -8.58 20.44 -10.03
CA PHE A 70 -9.73 20.30 -9.15
C PHE A 70 -9.60 21.15 -7.88
N SER A 71 -10.71 21.33 -7.16
CA SER A 71 -10.72 21.98 -5.85
C SER A 71 -9.79 21.27 -4.86
N CYS A 72 -8.90 22.05 -4.24
CA CYS A 72 -8.06 21.61 -3.11
C CYS A 72 -8.75 21.83 -1.74
N CYS A 73 -10.03 22.22 -1.72
CA CYS A 73 -10.82 22.33 -0.50
C CYS A 73 -11.60 21.04 -0.28
N PHE A 74 -11.27 20.32 0.80
CA PHE A 74 -11.90 19.04 1.15
C PHE A 74 -13.00 19.16 2.21
N SER A 75 -13.24 20.36 2.75
CA SER A 75 -14.27 20.58 3.78
C SER A 75 -15.58 21.15 3.22
N GLN A 76 -15.56 21.71 2.01
CA GLN A 76 -16.70 22.42 1.41
C GLN A 76 -16.77 22.22 -0.10
N GLY A 77 -17.97 22.34 -0.66
CA GLY A 77 -18.19 22.24 -2.10
C GLY A 77 -18.02 20.82 -2.62
N ARG A 78 -17.58 20.68 -3.88
CA ARG A 78 -17.28 19.38 -4.50
C ARG A 78 -15.89 18.91 -4.06
N VAL A 79 -15.84 17.82 -3.31
CA VAL A 79 -14.62 17.37 -2.62
C VAL A 79 -13.95 16.16 -3.28
N CYS A 80 -14.65 15.50 -4.21
CA CYS A 80 -14.15 14.33 -4.92
C CYS A 80 -13.67 14.70 -6.33
N ARG A 81 -12.53 14.12 -6.73
CA ARG A 81 -12.02 14.22 -8.12
C ARG A 81 -12.59 13.17 -9.07
N PHE A 82 -13.24 12.13 -8.55
CA PHE A 82 -13.82 11.04 -9.34
C PHE A 82 -15.31 11.29 -9.66
N CYS A 83 -16.02 11.98 -8.77
CA CYS A 83 -17.43 12.31 -8.96
C CYS A 83 -17.76 13.74 -8.53
N MET A 84 -19.02 14.11 -8.71
CA MET A 84 -19.57 15.41 -8.33
C MET A 84 -20.13 15.41 -6.89
N ALA A 85 -19.73 14.50 -5.99
CA ALA A 85 -20.22 14.52 -4.62
C ALA A 85 -19.85 15.83 -3.88
N ALA A 86 -20.80 16.39 -3.14
CA ALA A 86 -20.58 17.56 -2.30
C ALA A 86 -20.24 17.13 -0.87
N SER A 87 -19.46 17.93 -0.14
CA SER A 87 -19.05 17.60 1.24
C SER A 87 -20.25 17.37 2.18
N LYS A 88 -21.38 18.02 1.92
CA LYS A 88 -22.61 17.90 2.72
C LYS A 88 -23.46 16.68 2.39
N SER A 89 -23.23 16.05 1.23
CA SER A 89 -24.05 14.95 0.70
C SER A 89 -23.29 13.63 0.64
N LEU A 90 -22.12 13.51 1.29
CA LEU A 90 -21.31 12.29 1.22
C LEU A 90 -22.04 11.04 1.71
N LEU A 91 -23.04 11.19 2.58
CA LEU A 91 -23.85 10.11 3.14
C LEU A 91 -24.95 9.61 2.21
N GLU A 92 -25.38 10.47 1.28
CA GLU A 92 -26.33 10.11 0.24
C GLU A 92 -25.62 9.33 -0.87
N VAL A 93 -24.29 9.28 -0.83
CA VAL A 93 -23.42 8.73 -1.87
C VAL A 93 -22.58 7.59 -1.30
N THR A 94 -23.25 6.49 -0.96
CA THR A 94 -22.65 5.28 -0.40
C THR A 94 -22.34 4.19 -1.45
N THR A 95 -22.80 4.38 -2.68
CA THR A 95 -22.52 3.50 -3.83
C THR A 95 -22.06 4.32 -5.03
N GLU A 96 -21.34 3.71 -5.97
CA GLU A 96 -20.91 4.43 -7.17
C GLU A 96 -22.09 4.77 -8.08
N ASP A 97 -23.13 3.94 -8.12
CA ASP A 97 -24.36 4.21 -8.88
C ASP A 97 -25.11 5.46 -8.40
N SER A 98 -24.95 5.82 -7.13
CA SER A 98 -25.48 7.08 -6.58
C SER A 98 -24.61 8.30 -6.90
N CYS A 99 -23.43 8.09 -7.49
CA CYS A 99 -22.52 9.15 -7.88
C CYS A 99 -22.85 9.70 -9.28
N ALA A 100 -22.88 11.02 -9.41
CA ALA A 100 -22.66 11.66 -10.70
C ALA A 100 -21.16 11.66 -11.01
N LEU A 101 -20.68 10.64 -11.75
CA LEU A 101 -19.27 10.50 -12.13
C LEU A 101 -18.79 11.65 -13.02
N ARG A 102 -17.52 12.05 -12.86
CA ARG A 102 -16.87 12.99 -13.78
C ARG A 102 -16.46 12.26 -15.05
N SER A 103 -16.51 12.95 -16.18
CA SER A 103 -16.05 12.45 -17.48
C SER A 103 -15.26 13.52 -18.21
N ALA A 104 -14.41 13.12 -19.17
CA ALA A 104 -13.68 14.06 -20.02
C ALA A 104 -14.61 15.08 -20.71
N GLN A 105 -15.76 14.62 -21.23
CA GLN A 105 -16.73 15.48 -21.90
C GLN A 105 -17.34 16.51 -20.94
N ALA A 106 -17.81 16.07 -19.77
CA ALA A 106 -18.38 16.99 -18.77
C ALA A 106 -17.32 17.94 -18.22
N HIS A 107 -16.09 17.46 -18.03
CA HIS A 107 -14.97 18.28 -17.57
C HIS A 107 -14.66 19.41 -18.55
N GLU A 108 -14.63 19.13 -19.86
CA GLU A 108 -14.42 20.18 -20.87
C GLU A 108 -15.56 21.22 -20.86
N GLN A 109 -16.82 20.79 -20.71
CA GLN A 109 -17.96 21.71 -20.54
C GLN A 109 -17.81 22.58 -19.28
N HIS A 110 -17.36 22.00 -18.16
CA HIS A 110 -17.09 22.76 -16.94
C HIS A 110 -15.99 23.80 -17.14
N LEU A 111 -14.92 23.48 -17.88
CA LEU A 111 -13.85 24.42 -18.21
C LEU A 111 -14.36 25.58 -19.07
N GLN A 112 -15.19 25.31 -20.07
CA GLN A 112 -15.84 26.33 -20.89
C GLN A 112 -16.75 27.24 -20.05
N ALA A 113 -17.56 26.65 -19.16
CA ALA A 113 -18.39 27.42 -18.24
C ALA A 113 -17.55 28.29 -17.29
N ILE A 114 -16.41 27.77 -16.78
CA ILE A 114 -15.47 28.53 -15.95
C ILE A 114 -14.89 29.72 -16.71
N ALA A 115 -14.58 29.57 -18.01
CA ALA A 115 -14.10 30.68 -18.83
C ALA A 115 -15.12 31.82 -18.94
N ILE A 116 -16.42 31.51 -18.90
CA ILE A 116 -17.52 32.50 -18.95
C ILE A 116 -17.73 33.18 -17.59
N ASN A 117 -17.81 32.41 -16.51
CA ASN A 117 -18.01 32.95 -15.15
C ASN A 117 -17.17 32.19 -14.10
N PRO A 118 -15.89 32.59 -13.91
CA PRO A 118 -14.98 31.88 -13.02
C PRO A 118 -15.45 31.86 -11.55
N ILE A 119 -16.08 32.94 -11.08
CA ILE A 119 -16.44 33.11 -9.66
C ILE A 119 -17.52 32.11 -9.25
N ALA A 120 -18.56 31.97 -10.08
CA ALA A 120 -19.67 31.05 -9.81
C ALA A 120 -19.28 29.60 -10.13
N ASN A 121 -18.69 29.37 -11.30
CA ASN A 121 -18.57 28.02 -11.86
C ASN A 121 -17.44 27.20 -11.24
N LYS A 122 -16.35 27.83 -10.76
CA LYS A 122 -15.29 27.08 -10.05
C LYS A 122 -15.83 26.37 -8.81
N LYS A 123 -16.65 27.07 -8.01
CA LYS A 123 -17.27 26.52 -6.80
C LYS A 123 -18.33 25.47 -7.13
N LEU A 124 -19.14 25.72 -8.16
CA LEU A 124 -20.22 24.83 -8.59
C LEU A 124 -19.70 23.46 -9.01
N TYR A 125 -18.63 23.44 -9.82
CA TYR A 125 -18.09 22.22 -10.42
C TYR A 125 -16.90 21.62 -9.66
N GLY A 126 -16.32 22.37 -8.71
CA GLY A 126 -15.09 21.97 -8.02
C GLY A 126 -13.89 21.80 -8.96
N VAL A 127 -13.85 22.62 -10.02
CA VAL A 127 -12.75 22.68 -10.98
C VAL A 127 -12.18 24.10 -10.91
N THR A 128 -10.88 24.24 -10.76
CA THR A 128 -10.21 25.53 -10.57
C THR A 128 -9.61 26.06 -11.85
N GLU A 129 -9.04 25.20 -12.68
CA GLU A 129 -8.31 25.55 -13.90
C GLU A 129 -8.14 24.34 -14.82
N ARG A 130 -7.68 24.57 -16.05
CA ARG A 130 -7.31 23.49 -16.97
C ARG A 130 -5.96 22.92 -16.56
N SER A 131 -5.87 21.60 -16.39
CA SER A 131 -4.61 20.91 -16.14
C SER A 131 -3.71 20.88 -17.37
N ILE A 132 -2.40 21.10 -17.18
CA ILE A 132 -1.39 20.89 -18.23
C ILE A 132 -1.26 19.41 -18.64
N LEU A 133 -1.67 18.47 -17.78
CA LEU A 133 -1.64 17.05 -18.11
C LEU A 133 -2.58 16.70 -19.27
N LEU A 134 -3.61 17.50 -19.53
CA LEU A 134 -4.50 17.35 -20.68
C LEU A 134 -3.81 17.64 -22.03
N GLU A 135 -2.56 18.13 -22.03
CA GLU A 135 -1.74 18.23 -23.24
C GLU A 135 -1.07 16.90 -23.62
N LEU A 136 -1.06 15.91 -22.72
CA LEU A 136 -0.51 14.59 -22.98
C LEU A 136 -1.49 13.76 -23.81
N PRO A 137 -1.01 13.05 -24.85
CA PRO A 137 -1.83 12.13 -25.62
C PRO A 137 -2.48 11.07 -24.72
N TYR A 138 -3.77 10.82 -24.94
CA TYR A 138 -4.58 9.82 -24.21
C TYR A 138 -4.71 10.05 -22.70
N PHE A 139 -4.39 11.25 -22.19
CA PHE A 139 -4.50 11.54 -20.76
C PHE A 139 -5.83 12.20 -20.38
N ASP A 140 -6.52 11.63 -19.40
CA ASP A 140 -7.77 12.10 -18.82
C ASP A 140 -7.62 12.27 -17.31
N VAL A 141 -7.64 13.52 -16.85
CA VAL A 141 -7.52 13.87 -15.42
C VAL A 141 -8.66 13.31 -14.55
N THR A 142 -9.79 12.90 -15.14
CA THR A 142 -10.91 12.30 -14.41
C THR A 142 -10.71 10.80 -14.17
N ARG A 143 -9.74 10.16 -14.84
CA ARG A 143 -9.50 8.70 -14.79
C ARG A 143 -8.08 8.32 -14.39
N GLN A 144 -7.07 9.09 -14.81
CA GLN A 144 -5.65 8.74 -14.69
C GLN A 144 -4.93 9.41 -13.51
N LEU A 145 -5.70 9.80 -12.49
CA LEU A 145 -5.23 10.31 -11.19
C LEU A 145 -5.68 9.35 -10.07
N PRO A 146 -5.07 8.16 -9.95
CA PRO A 146 -5.49 7.11 -9.01
C PRO A 146 -5.55 7.59 -7.55
N PRO A 147 -6.33 6.91 -6.71
CA PRO A 147 -6.33 7.09 -5.26
C PRO A 147 -4.99 6.68 -4.66
N ASP A 148 -4.72 7.14 -3.45
CA ASP A 148 -3.51 6.79 -2.73
C ASP A 148 -3.87 6.09 -1.43
N LEU A 149 -3.84 4.75 -1.46
CA LEU A 149 -4.21 3.91 -0.32
C LEU A 149 -3.45 4.28 0.96
N MET A 150 -2.19 4.73 0.85
CA MET A 150 -1.42 5.13 2.02
C MET A 150 -2.06 6.34 2.70
N HIS A 151 -2.38 7.39 1.95
CA HIS A 151 -2.97 8.60 2.51
C HIS A 151 -4.48 8.45 2.81
N ASP A 152 -5.19 7.71 1.96
CA ASP A 152 -6.64 7.51 2.05
C ASP A 152 -6.99 6.59 3.20
N ILE A 153 -6.33 5.43 3.30
CA ILE A 153 -6.60 4.40 4.32
C ILE A 153 -5.69 4.61 5.54
N LEU A 154 -4.37 4.51 5.40
CA LEU A 154 -3.48 4.42 6.58
C LEU A 154 -3.35 5.76 7.34
N GLU A 155 -3.24 6.87 6.62
CA GLU A 155 -3.13 8.21 7.24
C GLU A 155 -4.47 8.96 7.35
N GLY A 156 -5.57 8.33 6.95
CA GLY A 156 -6.87 8.96 6.86
C GLY A 156 -7.97 8.13 7.50
N GLY A 157 -8.52 7.20 6.72
CA GLY A 157 -9.66 6.37 7.08
C GLY A 157 -9.41 5.58 8.36
N PHE A 158 -8.29 4.87 8.45
CA PHE A 158 -7.96 4.04 9.60
C PHE A 158 -7.90 4.85 10.89
N GLU A 159 -7.29 6.03 10.86
CA GLU A 159 -7.23 6.90 12.03
C GLU A 159 -8.63 7.34 12.49
N CYS A 160 -9.50 7.70 11.55
CA CYS A 160 -10.87 8.11 11.84
C CYS A 160 -11.66 6.97 12.49
N ILE A 161 -11.57 5.78 11.90
CA ILE A 161 -12.32 4.60 12.29
C ILE A 161 -11.83 4.08 13.65
N LEU A 162 -10.52 3.86 13.78
CA LEU A 162 -9.90 3.37 15.01
C LEU A 162 -10.25 4.26 16.20
N ARG A 163 -10.28 5.58 16.00
CA ARG A 163 -10.64 6.53 17.06
C ARG A 163 -12.06 6.32 17.55
N GLN A 164 -13.03 6.20 16.64
CA GLN A 164 -14.43 6.04 17.03
C GLN A 164 -14.65 4.69 17.71
N VAL A 165 -14.13 3.61 17.14
CA VAL A 165 -14.24 2.25 17.67
C VAL A 165 -13.63 2.15 19.07
N LEU A 166 -12.35 2.51 19.22
CA LEU A 166 -11.70 2.41 20.54
C LEU A 166 -12.31 3.35 21.57
N LYS A 167 -12.77 4.54 21.17
CA LYS A 167 -13.46 5.45 22.08
C LYS A 167 -14.78 4.84 22.55
N ALA A 168 -15.56 4.23 21.66
CA ALA A 168 -16.83 3.61 22.00
C ALA A 168 -16.63 2.40 22.92
N LEU A 169 -15.68 1.52 22.61
CA LEU A 169 -15.33 0.36 23.45
C LEU A 169 -14.87 0.77 24.85
N VAL A 170 -14.07 1.84 24.96
CA VAL A 170 -13.61 2.34 26.28
C VAL A 170 -14.75 3.01 27.05
N GLN A 171 -15.60 3.80 26.38
CA GLN A 171 -16.73 4.47 27.02
C GLN A 171 -17.85 3.51 27.42
N GLY A 172 -18.04 2.43 26.67
CA GLY A 172 -18.97 1.34 26.96
C GLY A 172 -18.48 0.39 28.07
N GLY A 173 -17.21 0.49 28.47
CA GLY A 173 -16.61 -0.35 29.49
C GLY A 173 -16.16 -1.73 28.99
N THR A 174 -16.25 -2.00 27.69
CA THR A 174 -15.70 -3.22 27.06
C THR A 174 -14.19 -3.28 27.20
N LEU A 175 -13.52 -2.14 26.97
CA LEU A 175 -12.08 -1.99 27.17
C LEU A 175 -11.78 -1.01 28.30
N ALA A 176 -10.81 -1.32 29.14
CA ALA A 176 -10.15 -0.34 29.98
C ALA A 176 -9.13 0.46 29.15
N TYR A 177 -8.86 1.70 29.54
CA TYR A 177 -7.82 2.49 28.87
C TYR A 177 -6.44 1.79 28.93
N SER A 178 -6.15 1.08 30.02
CA SER A 178 -4.91 0.30 30.20
C SER A 178 -4.74 -0.82 29.18
N ASP A 179 -5.82 -1.34 28.60
CA ASP A 179 -5.74 -2.43 27.63
C ASP A 179 -5.06 -1.98 26.34
N LEU A 180 -5.11 -0.67 26.05
CA LEU A 180 -4.40 -0.09 24.91
C LEU A 180 -2.87 -0.15 25.05
N ASP A 181 -2.36 -0.38 26.27
CA ASP A 181 -0.94 -0.60 26.50
C ASP A 181 -0.47 -1.95 25.90
N TYR A 182 -1.38 -2.90 25.65
CA TYR A 182 -1.09 -4.15 24.94
C TYR A 182 -0.55 -3.92 23.53
N ILE A 183 -0.96 -2.83 22.87
CA ILE A 183 -0.42 -2.46 21.56
C ILE A 183 1.10 -2.26 21.65
N ALA A 184 1.58 -1.62 22.71
CA ALA A 184 3.01 -1.35 22.88
C ALA A 184 3.77 -2.57 23.42
N SER A 185 3.14 -3.46 24.18
CA SER A 185 3.80 -4.61 24.80
C SER A 185 3.69 -5.90 23.99
N PHE A 186 2.83 -5.98 22.97
CA PHE A 186 2.64 -7.15 22.13
C PHE A 186 3.96 -7.69 21.56
N GLU A 187 4.08 -9.01 21.48
CA GLU A 187 5.26 -9.71 20.97
C GLU A 187 5.24 -9.75 19.44
N TYR A 188 5.62 -8.64 18.82
CA TYR A 188 5.71 -8.54 17.36
C TYR A 188 6.73 -9.52 16.79
N GLY A 189 6.28 -10.34 15.84
CA GLY A 189 7.10 -11.28 15.10
C GLY A 189 8.19 -10.58 14.28
N TRP A 190 9.13 -11.35 13.74
CA TRP A 190 10.31 -10.78 13.08
C TRP A 190 9.94 -9.85 11.93
N ASN A 191 8.95 -10.24 11.14
CA ASN A 191 8.55 -9.51 9.95
C ASN A 191 7.79 -8.23 10.30
N ASP A 192 7.24 -8.13 11.51
CA ASP A 192 6.48 -6.97 12.01
C ASP A 192 7.26 -6.04 12.93
N LYS A 193 8.28 -6.57 13.61
CA LYS A 193 9.05 -5.88 14.64
C LYS A 193 9.62 -4.53 14.19
N LYS A 194 10.01 -4.41 12.91
CA LYS A 194 10.54 -3.16 12.34
C LYS A 194 9.49 -2.04 12.28
N ASN A 195 8.22 -2.41 12.09
CA ASN A 195 7.09 -1.50 11.97
C ASN A 195 6.20 -1.58 13.20
N LYS A 196 6.76 -1.92 14.36
CA LYS A 196 6.02 -1.98 15.62
C LYS A 196 5.30 -0.65 15.88
N PRO A 197 3.97 -0.66 16.11
CA PRO A 197 3.21 0.53 16.47
C PRO A 197 3.76 1.22 17.71
N VAL A 198 3.64 2.54 17.72
CA VAL A 198 3.94 3.36 18.90
C VAL A 198 2.82 3.24 19.92
N ALA A 199 3.15 3.41 21.20
CA ALA A 199 2.18 3.37 22.29
C ALA A 199 1.03 4.37 22.08
N MET A 200 -0.19 3.93 22.39
CA MET A 200 -1.39 4.74 22.18
C MET A 200 -1.51 5.85 23.22
N ASN A 201 -1.52 7.10 22.76
CA ASN A 201 -1.65 8.25 23.65
C ASN A 201 -3.12 8.52 24.01
N ARG A 202 -3.40 8.85 25.28
CA ARG A 202 -4.75 9.22 25.76
C ARG A 202 -5.39 10.32 24.94
N SER A 203 -4.57 11.28 24.52
CA SER A 203 -4.99 12.41 23.69
C SER A 203 -5.57 12.01 22.33
N PHE A 204 -5.26 10.81 21.84
CA PHE A 204 -5.89 10.25 20.64
C PHE A 204 -7.39 10.06 20.86
N LEU A 205 -7.81 9.51 22.00
CA LEU A 205 -9.24 9.28 22.26
C LEU A 205 -9.93 10.53 22.83
N THR A 206 -9.22 11.36 23.60
CA THR A 206 -9.85 12.45 24.38
C THR A 206 -9.78 13.83 23.73
N SER A 207 -8.71 14.14 22.97
CA SER A 207 -8.43 15.52 22.53
C SER A 207 -8.22 15.65 21.02
N LYS A 208 -8.78 14.72 20.23
CA LYS A 208 -8.67 14.71 18.76
C LYS A 208 -7.23 14.76 18.22
N ALA A 209 -6.23 14.34 19.00
CA ALA A 209 -4.84 14.30 18.54
C ALA A 209 -4.66 13.25 17.43
N ASN A 210 -3.73 13.44 16.51
CA ASN A 210 -3.52 12.46 15.43
C ASN A 210 -2.99 11.13 15.95
N LEU A 211 -3.27 10.03 15.24
CA LEU A 211 -2.65 8.74 15.50
C LEU A 211 -1.16 8.84 15.16
N LYS A 212 -0.32 8.66 16.17
CA LYS A 212 1.14 8.70 16.00
C LYS A 212 1.63 7.49 15.21
N GLY A 213 2.79 7.64 14.58
CA GLY A 213 3.44 6.61 13.79
C GLY A 213 3.40 6.90 12.29
N THR A 214 4.32 6.25 11.58
CA THR A 214 4.41 6.21 10.11
C THR A 214 3.29 5.36 9.52
N ALA A 215 3.03 5.49 8.21
CA ALA A 215 2.05 4.66 7.52
C ALA A 215 2.32 3.15 7.68
N SER A 216 3.58 2.71 7.65
CA SER A 216 3.94 1.30 7.87
C SER A 216 3.65 0.81 9.29
N GLU A 217 3.84 1.65 10.31
CA GLU A 217 3.48 1.33 11.70
C GLU A 217 1.96 1.29 11.89
N LYS A 218 1.22 2.20 11.24
CA LYS A 218 -0.25 2.21 11.24
C LYS A 218 -0.82 0.97 10.53
N TRP A 219 -0.21 0.53 9.43
CA TRP A 219 -0.59 -0.72 8.77
C TRP A 219 -0.33 -1.93 9.66
N CYS A 220 0.83 -2.00 10.32
CA CYS A 220 1.12 -3.06 11.30
C CYS A 220 0.06 -3.11 12.40
N LEU A 221 -0.33 -1.95 12.95
CA LEU A 221 -1.41 -1.86 13.93
C LEU A 221 -2.75 -2.34 13.35
N LEU A 222 -3.17 -1.82 12.21
CA LEU A 222 -4.42 -2.21 11.54
C LEU A 222 -4.49 -3.71 11.31
N ARG A 223 -3.38 -4.35 10.97
CA ARG A 223 -3.35 -5.78 10.69
C ARG A 223 -3.40 -6.64 11.94
N LEU A 224 -2.72 -6.22 13.01
CA LEU A 224 -2.55 -7.01 14.23
C LEU A 224 -3.51 -6.62 15.35
N LEU A 225 -4.31 -5.56 15.22
CA LEU A 225 -5.23 -5.11 16.28
C LEU A 225 -6.20 -6.22 16.70
N GLY A 226 -6.65 -7.06 15.75
CA GLY A 226 -7.48 -8.23 16.00
C GLY A 226 -6.84 -9.22 16.97
N LEU A 227 -5.56 -9.56 16.74
CA LEU A 227 -4.80 -10.41 17.65
C LEU A 227 -4.49 -9.76 19.00
N ILE A 228 -4.31 -8.43 19.02
CA ILE A 228 -3.89 -7.70 20.23
C ILE A 228 -5.04 -7.51 21.20
N LEU A 229 -6.23 -7.15 20.69
CA LEU A 229 -7.37 -6.75 21.52
C LEU A 229 -8.61 -7.64 21.35
N GLY A 230 -8.64 -8.56 20.37
CA GLY A 230 -9.82 -9.36 20.05
C GLY A 230 -10.37 -10.16 21.24
N ASP A 231 -9.51 -10.76 22.06
CA ASP A 231 -9.95 -11.53 23.25
C ASP A 231 -10.63 -10.68 24.34
N LEU A 232 -10.41 -9.36 24.30
CA LEU A 232 -10.97 -8.42 25.26
C LEU A 232 -12.33 -7.86 24.80
N VAL A 233 -12.71 -8.16 23.56
CA VAL A 233 -13.94 -7.66 22.95
C VAL A 233 -14.88 -8.84 22.67
N PRO A 234 -16.12 -8.83 23.15
CA PRO A 234 -17.08 -9.90 22.86
C PRO A 234 -17.34 -10.04 21.36
N GLU A 235 -17.52 -11.28 20.89
CA GLU A 235 -18.02 -11.53 19.54
C GLU A 235 -19.38 -10.85 19.34
N GLY A 236 -19.58 -10.24 18.17
CA GLY A 236 -20.80 -9.52 17.83
C GLY A 236 -20.91 -8.11 18.44
N ASP A 237 -19.86 -7.59 19.09
CA ASP A 237 -19.80 -6.18 19.47
C ASP A 237 -19.94 -5.28 18.24
N ALA A 238 -20.89 -4.35 18.27
CA ALA A 238 -21.25 -3.52 17.13
C ALA A 238 -20.15 -2.51 16.73
N ASP A 239 -19.33 -2.05 17.68
CA ASP A 239 -18.24 -1.12 17.39
C ASP A 239 -17.05 -1.88 16.80
N TRP A 240 -16.79 -3.09 17.30
CA TRP A 240 -15.77 -3.98 16.73
C TRP A 240 -16.13 -4.47 15.34
N GLU A 241 -17.40 -4.77 15.08
CA GLU A 241 -17.88 -5.18 13.76
C GLU A 241 -17.55 -4.13 12.69
N LEU A 242 -17.65 -2.83 13.01
CA LEU A 242 -17.24 -1.76 12.09
C LEU A 242 -15.74 -1.77 11.79
N TYR A 243 -14.90 -2.16 12.77
CA TYR A 243 -13.48 -2.36 12.54
C TYR A 243 -13.23 -3.59 11.64
N LEU A 244 -13.94 -4.70 11.85
CA LEU A 244 -13.84 -5.91 11.03
C LEU A 244 -14.28 -5.67 9.59
N GLN A 245 -15.42 -5.03 9.37
CA GLN A 245 -15.87 -4.62 8.03
C GLN A 245 -14.83 -3.75 7.32
N PHE A 246 -14.26 -2.75 8.02
CA PHE A 246 -13.19 -1.95 7.45
C PHE A 246 -11.93 -2.78 7.14
N ARG A 247 -11.58 -3.72 8.02
CA ARG A 247 -10.42 -4.60 7.85
C ARG A 247 -10.57 -5.48 6.60
N GLU A 248 -11.77 -6.01 6.33
CA GLU A 248 -12.08 -6.74 5.09
C GLU A 248 -11.90 -5.88 3.84
N ILE A 249 -12.43 -4.65 3.85
CA ILE A 249 -12.24 -3.69 2.75
C ILE A 249 -10.76 -3.46 2.50
N VAL A 250 -9.98 -3.23 3.57
CA VAL A 250 -8.54 -3.02 3.45
C VAL A 250 -7.83 -4.22 2.84
N ASP A 251 -8.18 -5.45 3.24
CA ASP A 251 -7.49 -6.64 2.71
C ASP A 251 -7.76 -6.87 1.24
N ILE A 252 -8.99 -6.61 0.77
CA ILE A 252 -9.29 -6.67 -0.67
C ILE A 252 -8.51 -5.59 -1.43
N VAL A 253 -8.58 -4.33 -0.99
CA VAL A 253 -8.05 -3.21 -1.78
C VAL A 253 -6.53 -3.09 -1.70
N PHE A 254 -5.91 -3.75 -0.71
CA PHE A 254 -4.46 -3.86 -0.61
C PHE A 254 -3.91 -5.06 -1.39
N ALA A 255 -4.73 -6.02 -1.81
CA ALA A 255 -4.25 -7.21 -2.52
C ALA A 255 -3.56 -6.84 -3.84
N THR A 256 -2.51 -7.60 -4.19
CA THR A 256 -1.75 -7.39 -5.43
C THR A 256 -2.37 -8.05 -6.65
N VAL A 257 -3.34 -8.94 -6.43
CA VAL A 257 -4.13 -9.61 -7.44
C VAL A 257 -5.56 -9.68 -6.92
N ILE A 258 -6.52 -9.22 -7.71
CA ILE A 258 -7.93 -9.17 -7.30
C ILE A 258 -8.75 -9.73 -8.47
N PRO A 259 -9.40 -10.90 -8.31
CA PRO A 259 -10.31 -11.41 -9.32
C PRO A 259 -11.49 -10.45 -9.51
N CYS A 260 -11.94 -10.25 -10.75
CA CYS A 260 -13.00 -9.28 -11.06
C CYS A 260 -14.32 -9.62 -10.37
N GLU A 261 -14.53 -10.90 -10.06
CA GLU A 261 -15.69 -11.47 -9.38
C GLU A 261 -15.79 -11.02 -7.91
N TYR A 262 -14.69 -10.55 -7.31
CA TYR A 262 -14.68 -9.99 -5.95
C TYR A 262 -15.08 -8.51 -5.92
N LEU A 263 -15.12 -7.81 -7.06
CA LEU A 263 -15.44 -6.38 -7.09
C LEU A 263 -16.89 -6.08 -6.65
N PRO A 264 -17.92 -6.85 -7.02
CA PRO A 264 -19.27 -6.68 -6.47
C PRO A 264 -19.34 -6.91 -4.95
N TYR A 265 -18.53 -7.84 -4.42
CA TYR A 265 -18.41 -8.03 -2.98
C TYR A 265 -17.82 -6.78 -2.32
N LEU A 266 -16.72 -6.25 -2.86
CA LEU A 266 -16.13 -4.99 -2.38
C LEU A 266 -17.12 -3.83 -2.40
N GLU A 267 -17.89 -3.66 -3.48
CA GLU A 267 -18.92 -2.61 -3.61
C GLU A 267 -19.96 -2.72 -2.48
N THR A 268 -20.45 -3.94 -2.23
CA THR A 268 -21.43 -4.23 -1.17
C THR A 268 -20.85 -4.01 0.22
N THR A 269 -19.64 -4.50 0.49
CA THR A 269 -18.97 -4.34 1.80
C THR A 269 -18.68 -2.87 2.10
N VAL A 270 -18.23 -2.09 1.11
CA VAL A 270 -18.03 -0.64 1.26
C VAL A 270 -19.35 0.07 1.58
N GLN A 271 -20.43 -0.25 0.86
CA GLN A 271 -21.72 0.37 1.11
C GLN A 271 -22.21 0.09 2.54
N THR A 272 -22.21 -1.19 2.94
CA THR A 272 -22.63 -1.62 4.29
C THR A 272 -21.81 -0.90 5.35
N PHE A 273 -20.48 -0.92 5.23
CA PHE A 273 -19.59 -0.23 6.15
C PHE A 273 -19.90 1.27 6.28
N LEU A 274 -20.06 1.99 5.16
CA LEU A 274 -20.33 3.43 5.20
C LEU A 274 -21.68 3.75 5.84
N VAL A 275 -22.71 2.92 5.57
CA VAL A 275 -24.04 3.07 6.15
C VAL A 275 -24.00 2.81 7.66
N ASP A 276 -23.45 1.67 8.08
CA ASP A 276 -23.40 1.26 9.48
C ASP A 276 -22.55 2.24 10.30
N PHE A 277 -21.40 2.68 9.76
CA PHE A 277 -20.53 3.64 10.42
C PHE A 277 -21.22 5.00 10.62
N ALA A 278 -21.97 5.46 9.61
CA ALA A 278 -22.73 6.70 9.70
C ALA A 278 -23.91 6.60 10.68
N GLN A 279 -24.60 5.45 10.73
CA GLN A 279 -25.67 5.20 11.70
C GLN A 279 -25.13 5.17 13.13
N ARG A 280 -23.96 4.54 13.34
CA ARG A 280 -23.35 4.36 14.66
C ARG A 280 -22.73 5.64 15.21
N TYR A 281 -21.95 6.36 14.40
CA TYR A 281 -21.15 7.52 14.85
C TYR A 281 -21.63 8.87 14.31
N GLY A 282 -22.67 8.85 13.49
CA GLY A 282 -23.29 10.03 12.93
C GLY A 282 -22.71 10.44 11.56
N ALA A 283 -23.59 11.05 10.79
CA ALA A 283 -23.38 11.66 9.49
C ALA A 283 -22.01 12.35 9.29
N ALA A 284 -21.63 13.23 10.22
CA ALA A 284 -20.43 14.06 10.12
C ALA A 284 -19.12 13.26 10.26
N ALA A 285 -19.18 11.97 10.60
CA ALA A 285 -18.02 11.10 10.72
C ALA A 285 -17.50 10.61 9.36
N ILE A 286 -18.34 10.60 8.31
CA ILE A 286 -17.90 10.22 6.96
C ILE A 286 -17.04 11.32 6.35
N THR A 287 -15.75 11.00 6.16
CA THR A 287 -14.78 11.93 5.61
C THR A 287 -14.69 11.83 4.08
N PRO A 288 -14.18 12.86 3.38
CA PRO A 288 -13.90 12.77 1.95
C PRO A 288 -12.98 11.59 1.58
N LYS A 289 -12.03 11.24 2.46
CA LYS A 289 -11.14 10.08 2.25
C LYS A 289 -11.91 8.76 2.31
N MET A 290 -12.88 8.62 3.22
CA MET A 290 -13.75 7.44 3.28
C MET A 290 -14.66 7.35 2.06
N HIS A 291 -15.16 8.48 1.55
CA HIS A 291 -15.95 8.48 0.32
C HIS A 291 -15.19 7.93 -0.89
N TYR A 292 -13.85 7.98 -0.90
CA TYR A 292 -13.08 7.43 -2.02
C TYR A 292 -13.22 5.92 -2.16
N LEU A 293 -13.52 5.20 -1.07
CA LEU A 293 -13.78 3.76 -1.07
C LEU A 293 -14.88 3.37 -2.07
N VAL A 294 -15.88 4.24 -2.25
CA VAL A 294 -17.00 4.05 -3.19
C VAL A 294 -16.52 3.85 -4.63
N HIS A 295 -15.38 4.46 -4.99
CA HIS A 295 -14.83 4.40 -6.35
C HIS A 295 -13.83 3.24 -6.54
N TYR A 296 -13.42 2.56 -5.46
CA TYR A 296 -12.27 1.65 -5.52
C TYR A 296 -12.53 0.45 -6.42
N ALA A 297 -13.73 -0.12 -6.43
CA ALA A 297 -14.05 -1.25 -7.29
C ALA A 297 -13.88 -0.92 -8.78
N ARG A 298 -14.44 0.21 -9.25
CA ARG A 298 -14.23 0.69 -10.62
C ARG A 298 -12.77 1.02 -10.88
N LEU A 299 -12.09 1.69 -9.96
CA LEU A 299 -10.69 2.07 -10.15
C LEU A 299 -9.78 0.83 -10.22
N ILE A 300 -10.05 -0.23 -9.47
CA ILE A 300 -9.38 -1.53 -9.59
C ILE A 300 -9.66 -2.13 -10.97
N ARG A 301 -10.92 -2.09 -11.44
CA ARG A 301 -11.31 -2.61 -12.76
C ARG A 301 -10.60 -1.87 -13.91
N GLU A 302 -10.43 -0.55 -13.79
CA GLU A 302 -9.85 0.29 -14.83
C GLU A 302 -8.31 0.33 -14.82
N LEU A 303 -7.70 0.34 -13.63
CA LEU A 303 -6.26 0.57 -13.45
C LEU A 303 -5.50 -0.66 -12.96
N GLY A 304 -6.22 -1.70 -12.53
CA GLY A 304 -5.66 -2.83 -11.80
C GLY A 304 -5.48 -2.53 -10.29
N PRO A 305 -4.80 -3.44 -9.57
CA PRO A 305 -4.59 -3.36 -8.13
C PRO A 305 -4.06 -1.99 -7.67
N LEU A 306 -4.73 -1.37 -6.70
CA LEU A 306 -4.39 -0.01 -6.25
C LEU A 306 -3.05 0.16 -5.49
N PRO A 307 -2.46 -0.86 -4.82
CA PRO A 307 -1.16 -0.70 -4.15
C PRO A 307 -0.03 -0.28 -5.07
N GLN A 308 -0.12 -0.51 -6.38
CA GLN A 308 0.93 -0.08 -7.31
C GLN A 308 1.00 1.45 -7.45
N PHE A 309 -0.06 2.18 -7.04
CA PHE A 309 -0.17 3.63 -7.20
C PHE A 309 0.06 4.43 -5.90
N TRP A 310 0.18 3.77 -4.74
CA TRP A 310 0.32 4.47 -3.45
C TRP A 310 1.65 5.21 -3.27
N SER A 311 1.69 6.20 -2.38
CA SER A 311 2.86 7.07 -2.23
C SER A 311 4.00 6.49 -1.40
N MET A 312 3.83 5.34 -0.74
CA MET A 312 4.79 4.84 0.26
C MET A 312 6.23 4.71 -0.29
N ARG A 313 6.38 4.25 -1.54
CA ARG A 313 7.71 4.10 -2.17
C ARG A 313 8.29 5.45 -2.63
N PHE A 314 7.45 6.40 -3.05
CA PHE A 314 7.87 7.75 -3.42
C PHE A 314 8.32 8.54 -2.19
N GLU A 315 7.62 8.43 -1.06
CA GLU A 315 8.04 9.04 0.20
C GLU A 315 9.36 8.49 0.72
N ALA A 316 9.55 7.17 0.65
CA ALA A 316 10.82 6.55 0.97
C ALA A 316 11.96 7.06 0.07
N LYS A 317 11.69 7.35 -1.21
CA LYS A 317 12.66 8.00 -2.11
C LYS A 317 12.92 9.45 -1.68
N HIS A 318 11.92 10.20 -1.23
CA HIS A 318 12.08 11.56 -0.73
C HIS A 318 13.03 11.66 0.46
N GLN A 319 13.10 10.63 1.31
CA GLN A 319 14.02 10.62 2.46
C GLN A 319 15.48 10.78 2.04
N TYR A 320 15.91 10.22 0.90
CA TYR A 320 17.25 10.44 0.36
C TYR A 320 17.56 11.95 0.21
N PHE A 321 16.63 12.69 -0.41
CA PHE A 321 16.79 14.12 -0.65
C PHE A 321 16.74 14.93 0.65
N LYS A 322 15.82 14.61 1.57
CA LYS A 322 15.71 15.25 2.89
C LYS A 322 17.00 15.06 3.71
N SER A 323 17.52 13.83 3.78
CA SER A 323 18.77 13.53 4.49
C SER A 323 19.99 14.13 3.82
N LEU A 324 20.02 14.25 2.49
CA LEU A 324 21.13 14.90 1.80
C LEU A 324 21.12 16.42 2.03
N ALA A 325 19.96 17.06 1.94
CA ALA A 325 19.81 18.49 2.19
C ALA A 325 20.28 18.88 3.60
N SER A 326 19.88 18.09 4.62
CA SER A 326 20.28 18.35 6.02
C SER A 326 21.78 18.19 6.27
N ARG A 327 22.45 17.28 5.54
CA ARG A 327 23.90 17.04 5.64
C ARG A 327 24.73 18.07 4.92
N VAL A 328 24.38 18.40 3.67
CA VAL A 328 25.19 19.28 2.82
C VAL A 328 25.11 20.74 3.28
N LYS A 329 23.97 21.16 3.84
CA LYS A 329 23.73 22.53 4.33
C LYS A 329 24.09 23.64 3.31
N ASN A 330 24.04 23.32 2.01
CA ASN A 330 24.25 24.28 0.91
C ASN A 330 22.92 24.57 0.23
N PHE A 331 22.41 25.78 0.42
CA PHE A 331 21.07 26.17 -0.01
C PHE A 331 21.06 27.13 -1.21
N ARG A 332 22.23 27.51 -1.77
CA ARG A 332 22.30 28.49 -2.87
C ARG A 332 21.52 28.03 -4.10
N ASN A 333 21.73 26.78 -4.51
CA ASN A 333 20.89 26.10 -5.51
C ASN A 333 20.70 24.64 -5.10
N ILE A 334 19.82 24.44 -4.11
CA ILE A 334 19.58 23.13 -3.51
C ILE A 334 19.06 22.11 -4.53
N THR A 335 18.22 22.53 -5.49
CA THR A 335 17.67 21.62 -6.51
C THR A 335 18.78 21.07 -7.40
N ARG A 336 19.72 21.91 -7.86
CA ARG A 336 20.91 21.47 -8.61
C ARG A 336 21.80 20.54 -7.79
N THR A 337 22.05 20.85 -6.52
CA THR A 337 22.88 20.01 -5.65
C THR A 337 22.26 18.62 -5.46
N LEU A 338 20.96 18.58 -5.14
CA LEU A 338 20.22 17.35 -4.93
C LEU A 338 20.11 16.50 -6.21
N SER A 339 19.77 17.12 -7.34
CA SER A 339 19.68 16.41 -8.62
C SER A 339 21.03 15.86 -9.06
N THR A 340 22.11 16.65 -9.00
CA THR A 340 23.46 16.20 -9.37
C THR A 340 23.90 14.98 -8.54
N ARG A 341 23.72 15.05 -7.21
CA ARG A 341 24.09 13.94 -6.32
C ARG A 341 23.25 12.69 -6.56
N HIS A 342 21.95 12.86 -6.84
CA HIS A 342 21.08 11.76 -7.19
C HIS A 342 21.49 11.11 -8.51
N GLN A 343 21.77 11.89 -9.56
CA GLN A 343 22.19 11.37 -10.86
C GLN A 343 23.53 10.62 -10.78
N LEU A 344 24.50 11.11 -9.99
CA LEU A 344 25.76 10.39 -9.74
C LEU A 344 25.54 9.06 -9.01
N MET A 345 24.69 9.04 -7.98
CA MET A 345 24.32 7.81 -7.29
C MET A 345 23.61 6.82 -8.24
N LEU A 346 22.68 7.32 -9.06
CA LEU A 346 21.95 6.51 -10.01
C LEU A 346 22.88 5.91 -11.07
N SER A 347 23.82 6.68 -11.61
CA SER A 347 24.83 6.19 -12.56
C SER A 347 25.63 5.02 -11.98
N HIS A 348 26.07 5.13 -10.72
CA HIS A 348 26.75 4.02 -10.04
C HIS A 348 25.82 2.79 -9.86
N GLN A 349 24.58 3.00 -9.43
CA GLN A 349 23.60 1.92 -9.26
C GLN A 349 23.25 1.21 -10.57
N LEU A 350 23.15 1.94 -11.68
CA LEU A 350 22.89 1.38 -13.01
C LEU A 350 24.08 0.58 -13.53
N LYS A 351 25.31 1.00 -13.20
CA LYS A 351 26.52 0.23 -13.55
C LYS A 351 26.58 -1.12 -12.82
N GLU A 352 26.12 -1.16 -11.57
CA GLU A 352 26.05 -2.38 -10.77
C GLU A 352 24.73 -3.15 -10.94
N PHE A 353 23.85 -2.70 -11.83
CA PHE A 353 22.54 -3.31 -12.00
C PHE A 353 22.68 -4.66 -12.71
N SER A 354 22.38 -5.72 -11.98
CA SER A 354 22.22 -7.09 -12.49
C SER A 354 20.75 -7.47 -12.39
N PHE A 355 20.25 -8.18 -13.41
CA PHE A 355 18.95 -8.86 -13.35
C PHE A 355 19.04 -10.15 -12.53
N ASP A 356 20.22 -10.77 -12.47
CA ASP A 356 20.46 -11.96 -11.66
C ASP A 356 20.65 -11.55 -10.19
N SER A 357 19.80 -12.07 -9.32
CA SER A 357 19.92 -11.89 -7.88
C SER A 357 20.73 -13.03 -7.29
N ASP A 358 21.98 -12.76 -6.91
CA ASP A 358 22.79 -13.76 -6.22
C ASP A 358 22.17 -14.16 -4.87
N LEU A 359 22.27 -15.44 -4.52
CA LEU A 359 21.95 -15.94 -3.19
C LEU A 359 22.89 -15.31 -2.14
N VAL A 360 22.33 -14.52 -1.22
CA VAL A 360 23.07 -13.87 -0.14
C VAL A 360 22.80 -14.56 1.19
N THR A 361 23.84 -15.03 1.87
CA THR A 361 23.71 -15.77 3.13
C THR A 361 24.78 -15.36 4.14
N PRO A 362 24.52 -15.46 5.45
CA PRO A 362 25.57 -15.39 6.46
C PRO A 362 26.46 -16.63 6.40
N SER A 363 27.50 -16.67 7.24
CA SER A 363 28.30 -17.90 7.43
C SER A 363 27.41 -19.03 7.96
N GLY A 364 27.41 -20.17 7.26
CA GLY A 364 26.66 -21.36 7.66
C GLY A 364 27.48 -22.31 8.53
N LYS A 365 26.82 -23.19 9.26
CA LYS A 365 27.45 -24.30 10.00
C LYS A 365 27.46 -25.57 9.12
N PRO A 366 28.50 -26.42 9.19
CA PRO A 366 28.46 -27.73 8.53
C PRO A 366 27.25 -28.54 9.02
N VAL A 367 26.66 -29.33 8.13
CA VAL A 367 25.52 -30.19 8.43
C VAL A 367 26.00 -31.64 8.57
N GLU A 368 25.68 -32.27 9.69
CA GLU A 368 25.85 -33.71 9.85
C GLU A 368 24.67 -34.44 9.21
N GLN A 369 24.95 -35.35 8.27
CA GLN A 369 23.90 -36.07 7.52
C GLN A 369 23.01 -36.93 8.42
N SER A 370 23.54 -37.44 9.53
CA SER A 370 22.79 -38.19 10.55
C SER A 370 21.77 -37.34 11.32
N ALA A 371 21.98 -36.01 11.39
CA ALA A 371 21.10 -35.09 12.09
C ALA A 371 19.97 -34.54 11.20
N LEU A 372 19.99 -34.85 9.89
CA LEU A 372 18.96 -34.41 8.96
C LEU A 372 17.67 -35.24 9.12
N PRO A 373 16.50 -34.63 8.93
CA PRO A 373 15.25 -35.38 8.86
C PRO A 373 15.22 -36.30 7.63
N PRO A 374 14.40 -37.37 7.63
CA PRO A 374 14.35 -38.34 6.54
C PRO A 374 14.12 -37.72 5.15
N CYS A 375 13.32 -36.65 5.06
CA CYS A 375 13.03 -35.96 3.80
C CYS A 375 14.24 -35.19 3.22
N ALA A 376 15.29 -34.95 4.01
CA ALA A 376 16.49 -34.24 3.58
C ALA A 376 17.71 -35.16 3.39
N GLN A 377 17.69 -36.36 4.00
CA GLN A 377 18.76 -37.35 3.85
C GLN A 377 18.84 -37.85 2.40
N GLY A 378 20.05 -37.86 1.83
CA GLY A 378 20.28 -38.30 0.44
C GLY A 378 19.85 -37.30 -0.64
N VAL A 379 19.06 -36.26 -0.28
CA VAL A 379 18.69 -35.16 -1.19
C VAL A 379 19.64 -33.98 -1.02
N LEU A 380 20.01 -33.65 0.22
CA LEU A 380 20.87 -32.51 0.53
C LEU A 380 22.36 -32.84 0.25
N PRO A 381 23.08 -32.04 -0.55
CA PRO A 381 24.49 -32.30 -0.84
C PRO A 381 25.36 -32.37 0.42
N LEU A 382 26.43 -33.17 0.40
CA LEU A 382 27.39 -33.28 1.52
C LEU A 382 28.09 -31.95 1.85
N SER A 383 28.16 -31.03 0.89
CA SER A 383 28.71 -29.68 1.03
C SER A 383 27.76 -28.70 1.72
N ALA A 384 26.54 -29.13 2.06
CA ALA A 384 25.52 -28.25 2.58
C ALA A 384 25.88 -27.65 3.93
N ARG A 385 25.52 -26.38 4.08
CA ARG A 385 25.68 -25.63 5.32
C ARG A 385 24.33 -25.11 5.77
N GLN A 386 24.03 -25.26 7.06
CA GLN A 386 22.84 -24.67 7.66
C GLN A 386 23.09 -23.18 7.92
N VAL A 387 22.15 -22.34 7.50
CA VAL A 387 22.19 -20.89 7.69
C VAL A 387 20.98 -20.43 8.50
N SER A 388 21.11 -19.30 9.20
CA SER A 388 20.00 -18.73 9.97
C SER A 388 19.01 -17.93 9.12
N ARG A 389 19.48 -17.43 7.97
CA ARG A 389 18.69 -16.70 6.98
C ARG A 389 19.33 -16.80 5.60
N ALA A 390 18.55 -16.58 4.57
CA ALA A 390 19.02 -16.50 3.19
C ALA A 390 18.22 -15.45 2.42
N SER A 391 18.85 -14.75 1.48
CA SER A 391 18.16 -13.84 0.59
C SER A 391 18.34 -14.25 -0.86
N LEU A 392 17.25 -14.43 -1.57
CA LEU A 392 17.19 -14.83 -2.98
C LEU A 392 16.06 -14.07 -3.65
N ASP A 393 16.28 -13.53 -4.86
CA ASP A 393 15.29 -12.77 -5.64
C ASP A 393 14.55 -11.69 -4.83
N HIS A 394 15.32 -10.93 -4.04
CA HIS A 394 14.81 -9.88 -3.15
C HIS A 394 13.87 -10.36 -2.03
N ARG A 395 13.75 -11.67 -1.81
CA ARG A 395 13.04 -12.29 -0.69
C ARG A 395 14.04 -12.64 0.41
N GLU A 396 13.69 -12.45 1.67
CA GLU A 396 14.47 -12.92 2.82
C GLU A 396 13.73 -14.10 3.48
N TYR A 397 14.40 -15.24 3.59
CA TYR A 397 13.93 -16.44 4.28
C TYR A 397 14.60 -16.55 5.64
N ARG A 398 13.86 -17.01 6.65
CA ARG A 398 14.36 -17.18 8.01
C ARG A 398 13.69 -18.36 8.70
N CYS A 399 14.43 -19.07 9.55
CA CYS A 399 13.82 -20.07 10.42
C CYS A 399 12.76 -19.45 11.35
N GLY A 400 11.64 -20.15 11.51
CA GLY A 400 10.50 -19.76 12.33
C GLY A 400 9.44 -18.93 11.61
N THR A 401 9.70 -18.42 10.41
CA THR A 401 8.69 -17.70 9.62
C THR A 401 7.73 -18.66 8.93
N VAL A 402 6.53 -18.18 8.62
CA VAL A 402 5.55 -18.92 7.84
C VAL A 402 5.61 -18.47 6.39
N LEU A 403 5.71 -19.44 5.48
CA LEU A 403 5.53 -19.27 4.05
C LEU A 403 4.10 -19.65 3.71
N VAL A 404 3.58 -19.03 2.68
CA VAL A 404 2.20 -19.18 2.25
C VAL A 404 2.17 -19.44 0.76
N LYS A 405 1.41 -20.46 0.39
CA LYS A 405 1.13 -20.82 -0.99
C LYS A 405 -0.33 -20.45 -1.28
N PRO A 406 -0.56 -19.40 -2.09
CA PRO A 406 -1.91 -19.02 -2.47
C PRO A 406 -2.55 -20.13 -3.29
N SER A 407 -3.85 -20.34 -3.11
CA SER A 407 -4.67 -21.24 -3.91
C SER A 407 -5.88 -20.46 -4.41
N GLN A 408 -6.13 -20.50 -5.72
CA GLN A 408 -7.22 -19.72 -6.33
C GLN A 408 -8.61 -20.30 -5.98
N ASP A 409 -8.69 -21.60 -5.69
CA ASP A 409 -9.96 -22.32 -5.48
C ASP A 409 -10.02 -23.06 -4.12
N ALA A 410 -9.02 -22.87 -3.25
CA ALA A 410 -8.97 -23.53 -1.93
C ALA A 410 -8.40 -22.61 -0.87
N GLU A 411 -8.53 -23.01 0.40
CA GLU A 411 -7.90 -22.30 1.50
C GLU A 411 -6.37 -22.17 1.32
N PRO A 412 -5.76 -21.08 1.83
CA PRO A 412 -4.32 -20.89 1.74
C PRO A 412 -3.58 -22.02 2.47
N HIS A 413 -2.47 -22.46 1.87
CA HIS A 413 -1.62 -23.48 2.47
C HIS A 413 -0.45 -22.78 3.17
N PHE A 414 -0.25 -23.12 4.44
CA PHE A 414 0.80 -22.52 5.27
C PHE A 414 1.89 -23.53 5.59
N CYS A 415 3.13 -23.06 5.59
CA CYS A 415 4.31 -23.88 5.84
C CYS A 415 5.26 -23.11 6.77
N ARG A 416 5.69 -23.69 7.88
CA ARG A 416 6.68 -23.09 8.78
C ARG A 416 8.09 -23.46 8.34
N VAL A 417 9.00 -22.49 8.28
CA VAL A 417 10.42 -22.75 7.96
C VAL A 417 11.13 -23.29 9.19
N GLU A 418 11.53 -24.55 9.16
CA GLU A 418 12.27 -25.20 10.26
C GLU A 418 13.78 -25.01 10.11
N ALA A 419 14.31 -25.16 8.90
CA ALA A 419 15.74 -24.96 8.62
C ALA A 419 16.01 -24.45 7.21
N LEU A 420 17.14 -23.78 7.04
CA LEU A 420 17.65 -23.31 5.76
C LEU A 420 19.02 -23.92 5.51
N TYR A 421 19.20 -24.49 4.32
CA TYR A 421 20.45 -25.11 3.91
C TYR A 421 20.90 -24.55 2.57
N VAL A 422 22.22 -24.35 2.46
CA VAL A 422 22.85 -23.80 1.26
C VAL A 422 23.91 -24.76 0.78
N ALA A 423 23.82 -25.16 -0.48
CA ALA A 423 24.80 -25.99 -1.15
C ALA A 423 24.88 -25.56 -2.61
N GLU A 424 26.10 -25.46 -3.15
CA GLU A 424 26.30 -25.21 -4.59
C GLU A 424 25.56 -23.97 -5.12
N ARG A 425 25.49 -22.90 -4.31
CA ARG A 425 24.74 -21.65 -4.56
C ARG A 425 23.21 -21.78 -4.63
N LYS A 426 22.67 -22.94 -4.26
CA LYS A 426 21.24 -23.19 -4.18
C LYS A 426 20.72 -23.11 -2.75
N LEU A 427 19.48 -22.67 -2.61
CA LEU A 427 18.78 -22.60 -1.33
C LEU A 427 17.78 -23.75 -1.19
N PHE A 428 17.96 -24.57 -0.16
CA PHE A 428 17.04 -25.61 0.26
C PHE A 428 16.36 -25.18 1.56
N ILE A 429 15.05 -25.30 1.62
CA ILE A 429 14.22 -24.88 2.73
C ILE A 429 13.55 -26.13 3.30
N LEU A 430 13.85 -26.45 4.55
CA LEU A 430 13.11 -27.47 5.28
C LEU A 430 11.87 -26.80 5.88
N ILE A 431 10.71 -27.28 5.49
CA ILE A 431 9.42 -26.76 5.92
C ILE A 431 8.63 -27.83 6.68
N GLU A 432 7.88 -27.38 7.69
CA GLU A 432 6.81 -28.13 8.32
C GLU A 432 5.47 -27.66 7.74
N LEU A 433 4.63 -28.58 7.27
CA LEU A 433 3.29 -28.23 6.81
C LEU A 433 2.40 -27.85 8.00
N LEU A 434 1.61 -26.80 7.84
CA LEU A 434 0.61 -26.39 8.82
C LEU A 434 -0.78 -26.74 8.27
N THR A 435 -1.57 -27.43 9.09
CA THR A 435 -2.98 -27.70 8.79
C THR A 435 -3.76 -26.41 9.03
N ASN A 436 -4.48 -25.91 8.02
CA ASN A 436 -5.41 -24.80 8.20
C ASN A 436 -6.68 -25.32 8.90
N GLU A 437 -6.99 -24.75 10.07
CA GLU A 437 -8.18 -25.10 10.87
C GLU A 437 -9.35 -24.12 10.63
N GLY A 438 -9.14 -23.07 9.83
CA GLY A 438 -10.15 -22.11 9.42
C GLY A 438 -9.75 -20.65 9.67
N PHE A 439 -10.54 -19.73 9.12
CA PHE A 439 -10.37 -18.29 9.34
C PHE A 439 -11.21 -17.82 10.53
N ASP A 440 -10.53 -17.27 11.54
CA ASP A 440 -11.16 -16.54 12.65
C ASP A 440 -11.34 -15.07 12.25
N ARG A 441 -12.58 -14.69 11.96
CA ARG A 441 -12.92 -13.33 11.58
C ARG A 441 -12.80 -12.34 12.73
N HIS A 442 -13.10 -12.75 13.96
CA HIS A 442 -13.10 -11.87 15.14
C HIS A 442 -11.70 -11.37 15.48
N ARG A 443 -10.71 -12.27 15.37
CA ARG A 443 -9.28 -11.97 15.53
C ARG A 443 -8.59 -11.61 14.22
N PHE A 444 -9.27 -11.84 13.10
CA PHE A 444 -8.82 -11.59 11.72
C PHE A 444 -7.52 -12.35 11.38
N CYS A 445 -7.49 -13.65 11.68
CA CYS A 445 -6.35 -14.53 11.49
C CYS A 445 -6.79 -15.93 11.01
N TYR A 446 -5.87 -16.68 10.41
CA TYR A 446 -6.05 -18.11 10.18
C TYR A 446 -5.55 -18.88 11.40
N GLN A 447 -6.37 -19.82 11.88
CA GLN A 447 -5.97 -20.80 12.88
C GLN A 447 -5.26 -21.95 12.17
N VAL A 448 -4.08 -22.31 12.65
CA VAL A 448 -3.24 -23.34 12.05
C VAL A 448 -2.65 -24.26 13.10
N ARG A 449 -2.47 -25.54 12.72
CA ARG A 449 -1.85 -26.55 13.58
C ARG A 449 -0.65 -27.20 12.90
N LYS A 450 0.42 -27.39 13.68
CA LYS A 450 1.62 -28.12 13.27
C LYS A 450 1.27 -29.57 12.91
N SER A 451 1.56 -30.00 11.68
CA SER A 451 1.24 -31.35 11.21
C SER A 451 2.33 -32.39 11.55
N SER A 452 3.53 -31.96 11.95
CA SER A 452 4.75 -32.78 12.01
C SER A 452 5.22 -33.35 10.66
N GLU A 453 4.54 -33.02 9.55
CA GLU A 453 4.96 -33.42 8.20
C GLU A 453 6.05 -32.47 7.69
N LEU A 454 7.28 -33.00 7.56
CA LEU A 454 8.43 -32.26 7.05
C LEU A 454 8.65 -32.49 5.56
N LYS A 455 8.94 -31.42 4.82
CA LYS A 455 9.33 -31.46 3.40
C LYS A 455 10.58 -30.62 3.18
N LEU A 456 11.46 -31.08 2.31
CA LEU A 456 12.58 -30.29 1.82
C LEU A 456 12.21 -29.74 0.43
N VAL A 457 12.17 -28.42 0.29
CA VAL A 457 11.88 -27.75 -0.98
C VAL A 457 13.09 -26.93 -1.43
N LYS A 458 13.28 -26.79 -2.74
CA LYS A 458 14.27 -25.87 -3.31
C LYS A 458 13.57 -24.56 -3.63
N ALA A 459 14.18 -23.45 -3.22
CA ALA A 459 13.57 -22.13 -3.43
C ALA A 459 13.40 -21.78 -4.93
N GLU A 460 14.25 -22.31 -5.79
CA GLU A 460 14.25 -22.09 -7.25
C GLU A 460 13.19 -22.89 -8.01
N GLU A 461 12.62 -23.94 -7.39
CA GLU A 461 11.67 -24.85 -8.05
C GLU A 461 10.21 -24.57 -7.64
N ASP A 462 9.98 -23.68 -6.67
CA ASP A 462 8.64 -23.34 -6.19
C ASP A 462 8.46 -21.82 -6.05
N ASP A 463 8.18 -21.16 -7.18
CA ASP A 463 7.91 -19.72 -7.27
C ASP A 463 6.75 -19.26 -6.36
N THR A 464 5.90 -20.20 -5.94
CA THR A 464 4.68 -19.96 -5.16
C THR A 464 4.90 -19.84 -3.65
N LEU A 465 6.12 -20.05 -3.15
CA LEU A 465 6.45 -19.74 -1.76
C LEU A 465 6.59 -18.23 -1.60
N HIS A 466 5.46 -17.60 -1.28
CA HIS A 466 5.37 -16.17 -1.05
C HIS A 466 5.64 -15.84 0.43
N CYS A 467 6.20 -14.65 0.61
CA CYS A 467 6.38 -13.82 1.82
C CYS A 467 6.56 -14.49 3.19
N ALA A 468 7.52 -13.98 3.97
CA ALA A 468 7.67 -14.32 5.38
C ALA A 468 6.53 -13.69 6.21
N LEU A 469 5.57 -14.52 6.61
CA LEU A 469 4.62 -14.25 7.69
C LEU A 469 5.23 -14.66 9.03
N ASP A 470 4.59 -14.20 10.11
CA ASP A 470 4.92 -14.62 11.47
C ASP A 470 3.81 -15.55 12.00
N LEU A 471 4.21 -16.54 12.80
CA LEU A 471 3.29 -17.38 13.57
C LEU A 471 3.14 -16.76 14.95
N TYR A 472 1.94 -16.32 15.28
CA TYR A 472 1.58 -15.74 16.57
C TYR A 472 0.92 -16.80 17.45
N ASN A 473 1.16 -16.71 18.77
CA ASN A 473 0.55 -17.61 19.76
C ASN A 473 0.68 -19.11 19.43
N GLU A 474 1.74 -19.49 18.67
CA GLU A 474 2.00 -20.84 18.15
C GLU A 474 0.96 -21.45 17.19
N SER A 475 -0.18 -20.78 16.95
CA SER A 475 -1.28 -21.31 16.11
C SER A 475 -1.96 -20.29 15.21
N GLU A 476 -1.49 -19.04 15.16
CA GLU A 476 -2.22 -17.97 14.46
C GLU A 476 -1.37 -17.30 13.37
N VAL A 477 -1.91 -17.23 12.16
CA VAL A 477 -1.24 -16.59 11.02
C VAL A 477 -2.11 -15.44 10.53
N VAL A 478 -1.57 -14.23 10.59
CA VAL A 478 -2.28 -13.05 10.06
C VAL A 478 -1.79 -12.79 8.64
N PRO A 479 -2.67 -12.91 7.63
CA PRO A 479 -2.28 -12.72 6.24
C PRO A 479 -1.80 -11.30 5.99
N ARG A 480 -0.95 -11.13 4.97
CA ARG A 480 -0.54 -9.83 4.46
C ARG A 480 -1.07 -9.65 3.04
N TRP A 481 -1.10 -8.41 2.57
CA TRP A 481 -1.63 -8.11 1.24
C TRP A 481 -0.73 -8.59 0.09
N GLU A 482 0.55 -8.86 0.37
CA GLU A 482 1.48 -9.47 -0.59
C GLU A 482 1.22 -10.98 -0.83
N VAL A 483 0.21 -11.56 -0.16
CA VAL A 483 0.07 -13.02 0.03
C VAL A 483 -1.28 -13.59 -0.42
N LEU A 484 -2.33 -12.76 -0.53
CA LEU A 484 -3.68 -13.19 -0.90
C LEU A 484 -4.06 -12.76 -2.31
#